data_AF-A0A9D7N798-F1
#
_entry.id   AF-A0A9D7N798-F1
#
_cell.length_a   1.000
_cell.length_b   1.000
_cell.length_c   1.000
_cell.angle_alpha   90.00
_cell.angle_beta   90.00
_cell.angle_gamma   90.00
#
_symmetry.space_group_name_H-M   'P 1'
#
loop_
_entity.id
_entity.type
_entity.pdbx_description
1 polymer ?
#
loop_
_entity_poly.entity_id
_entity_poly.type
_entity_poly.pdbx_seq_one_letter_code
_entity_poly.pdbx_strand_id
1 'polypeptide(L)'
;MTRTARRFAGLVAALCLSGPLLADGVVYVTNALGQTVPFTSFDTAPEVYLAAGPGPGQPCNGLGIANGDWYFQVTTFANDQLLTTDALENRRVTVQNGVFASYLGTHAIAPGPCSSLLLQLMPFTTLPGTNLDYRVWATPVANYDPGLGGVFGFLPEHSRTVVFKVRNAPQDTLIRGEKFFDFNANGSWDTGVPEEVAIAGWRFELWRNGVRVAFTFTDAAGGFEFLQPQDGASYEVRDIPPPPGYLPNPEAFWHKTTTITRGAIANASLVDVGDFGAISFEEEPATGISTSKGYWHYAGMPVLALCDPLWREAVNGPAGNPLCLRRPISTDDPSVSIFTVALPPASFTTAYFHLSNYLTSRARGHAGYILSVQVCATALNRACGPFSQYSLIAVDVRGDGRLTLVDDLLQNVRMLLCDPRAGRTGPGENEDLRALMFGCLNEFEQLNSESGATHTPTTRPKSFSSPYTGIE
;
A
#
# COMPACT_ATOMS: atom_id res chain seq x y z
N MET A 1 91.04 -30.28 -59.03
CA MET A 1 89.64 -29.85 -58.81
C MET A 1 88.83 -31.07 -58.43
N THR A 2 88.09 -30.92 -57.34
CA THR A 2 87.78 -31.94 -56.33
C THR A 2 86.71 -32.97 -56.75
N ARG A 3 86.99 -34.23 -56.42
CA ARG A 3 86.12 -35.43 -56.42
C ARG A 3 84.92 -35.20 -55.47
N THR A 4 83.76 -35.88 -55.47
CA THR A 4 83.52 -37.34 -55.43
C THR A 4 82.00 -37.59 -55.35
N ALA A 5 81.55 -38.75 -55.81
CA ALA A 5 80.19 -39.29 -55.64
C ALA A 5 79.85 -39.67 -54.18
N ARG A 6 78.54 -39.71 -53.82
CA ARG A 6 77.81 -40.88 -53.25
C ARG A 6 76.49 -40.51 -52.54
N ARG A 7 75.46 -41.31 -52.85
CA ARG A 7 74.31 -41.81 -52.07
C ARG A 7 73.90 -41.10 -50.76
N PHE A 8 72.61 -40.78 -50.65
CA PHE A 8 71.81 -40.76 -49.40
C PHE A 8 70.46 -41.43 -49.76
N ALA A 9 70.03 -42.61 -49.29
CA ALA A 9 69.96 -43.18 -47.94
C ALA A 9 69.16 -42.28 -46.97
N GLY A 10 67.93 -42.70 -46.69
CA GLY A 10 66.94 -41.96 -45.93
C GLY A 10 67.32 -41.73 -44.47
N LEU A 11 66.83 -40.61 -43.94
CA LEU A 11 66.79 -40.32 -42.52
C LEU A 11 65.32 -40.28 -42.10
N VAL A 12 64.98 -41.15 -41.17
CA VAL A 12 63.68 -41.28 -40.51
C VAL A 12 63.33 -39.94 -39.85
N ALA A 13 62.28 -39.28 -40.33
CA ALA A 13 61.67 -38.16 -39.63
C ALA A 13 60.88 -38.72 -38.44
N ALA A 14 61.42 -38.53 -37.24
CA ALA A 14 60.70 -38.77 -36.01
C ALA A 14 59.48 -37.82 -35.97
N LEU A 15 58.28 -38.40 -35.98
CA LEU A 15 57.05 -37.69 -35.63
C LEU A 15 57.18 -37.20 -34.18
N CYS A 16 57.53 -35.93 -33.99
CA CYS A 16 57.02 -35.21 -32.83
C CYS A 16 55.56 -34.92 -33.12
N LEU A 17 54.68 -35.75 -32.54
CA LEU A 17 53.28 -35.40 -32.34
C LEU A 17 53.24 -34.10 -31.54
N SER A 18 53.12 -32.97 -32.24
CA SER A 18 52.55 -31.77 -31.66
C SER A 18 51.16 -32.14 -31.18
N GLY A 19 51.00 -32.35 -29.88
CA GLY A 19 49.68 -32.42 -29.26
C GLY A 19 48.88 -31.19 -29.70
N PRO A 20 47.55 -31.32 -29.88
CA PRO A 20 46.75 -30.18 -30.30
C PRO A 20 46.96 -29.05 -29.28
N LEU A 21 47.30 -27.85 -29.77
CA LEU A 21 47.09 -26.63 -29.01
C LEU A 21 45.64 -26.69 -28.51
N LEU A 22 45.46 -26.83 -27.21
CA LEU A 22 44.14 -26.77 -26.59
C LEU A 22 43.55 -25.40 -26.93
N ALA A 23 42.46 -25.43 -27.68
CA ALA A 23 41.69 -24.28 -28.06
C ALA A 23 41.25 -23.53 -26.79
N ASP A 24 41.50 -22.22 -26.79
CA ASP A 24 41.49 -21.45 -25.56
C ASP A 24 40.06 -21.01 -25.18
N GLY A 25 39.42 -21.80 -24.30
CA GLY A 25 38.11 -21.45 -23.75
C GLY A 25 38.15 -20.17 -22.89
N VAL A 26 36.97 -19.63 -22.58
CA VAL A 26 36.84 -18.41 -21.78
C VAL A 26 36.21 -18.69 -20.42
N VAL A 27 36.46 -17.79 -19.48
CA VAL A 27 35.63 -17.63 -18.28
C VAL A 27 34.64 -16.50 -18.51
N TYR A 28 33.46 -16.60 -17.92
CA TYR A 28 32.41 -15.59 -18.02
C TYR A 28 31.61 -15.52 -16.72
N VAL A 29 30.81 -14.47 -16.57
CA VAL A 29 29.94 -14.29 -15.41
C VAL A 29 28.46 -14.46 -15.78
N THR A 30 27.68 -15.00 -14.86
CA THR A 30 26.23 -15.23 -14.98
C THR A 30 25.52 -14.87 -13.68
N ASN A 31 24.19 -14.85 -13.69
CA ASN A 31 23.41 -14.98 -12.46
C ASN A 31 23.42 -16.44 -11.96
N ALA A 32 22.77 -16.70 -10.82
CA ALA A 32 22.65 -18.04 -10.22
C ALA A 32 21.91 -19.06 -11.11
N LEU A 33 21.20 -18.60 -12.15
CA LEU A 33 20.47 -19.44 -13.12
C LEU A 33 21.30 -19.74 -14.38
N GLY A 34 22.57 -19.31 -14.44
CA GLY A 34 23.45 -19.51 -15.58
C GLY A 34 23.14 -18.62 -16.79
N GLN A 35 22.34 -17.57 -16.61
CA GLN A 35 21.94 -16.65 -17.67
C GLN A 35 22.94 -15.49 -17.78
N THR A 36 23.20 -15.03 -19.01
CA THR A 36 23.92 -13.78 -19.24
C THR A 36 23.12 -12.61 -18.70
N VAL A 37 23.78 -11.72 -17.98
CA VAL A 37 23.22 -10.45 -17.56
C VAL A 37 23.63 -9.36 -18.56
N PRO A 38 22.70 -8.52 -19.05
CA PRO A 38 23.02 -7.43 -19.98
C PRO A 38 24.18 -6.57 -19.49
N PHE A 39 25.16 -6.33 -20.37
CA PHE A 39 26.37 -5.55 -20.07
C PHE A 39 27.19 -6.08 -18.88
N THR A 40 27.03 -7.36 -18.50
CA THR A 40 27.64 -7.97 -17.30
C THR A 40 27.47 -7.12 -16.04
N SER A 41 26.32 -6.45 -15.93
CA SER A 41 26.01 -5.49 -14.87
C SER A 41 24.95 -6.02 -13.93
N PHE A 42 25.38 -6.34 -12.71
CA PHE A 42 24.59 -6.95 -11.65
C PHE A 42 24.17 -5.90 -10.62
N ASP A 43 23.00 -6.08 -10.00
CA ASP A 43 22.48 -5.09 -9.06
C ASP A 43 23.24 -5.16 -7.72
N THR A 44 23.51 -6.39 -7.26
CA THR A 44 24.26 -6.66 -6.03
C THR A 44 25.42 -7.67 -6.22
N ALA A 45 26.45 -7.59 -5.39
CA ALA A 45 27.61 -8.48 -5.45
C ALA A 45 27.28 -9.98 -5.26
N PRO A 46 26.32 -10.39 -4.41
CA PRO A 46 25.90 -11.79 -4.29
C PRO A 46 25.27 -12.39 -5.56
N GLU A 47 24.86 -11.60 -6.55
CA GLU A 47 24.27 -12.12 -7.79
C GLU A 47 25.30 -12.63 -8.81
N VAL A 48 26.59 -12.40 -8.56
CA VAL A 48 27.65 -12.66 -9.55
C VAL A 48 28.22 -14.06 -9.39
N TYR A 49 28.02 -14.90 -10.41
CA TYR A 49 28.55 -16.25 -10.48
C TYR A 49 29.56 -16.37 -11.62
N LEU A 50 30.70 -17.00 -11.36
CA LEU A 50 31.72 -17.35 -12.34
C LEU A 50 31.39 -18.70 -12.98
N ALA A 51 31.61 -18.79 -14.28
CA ALA A 51 31.49 -20.00 -15.06
C ALA A 51 32.67 -20.15 -16.03
N ALA A 52 32.90 -21.39 -16.47
CA ALA A 52 33.85 -21.74 -17.50
C ALA A 52 33.23 -22.76 -18.46
N GLY A 53 33.68 -22.75 -19.70
CA GLY A 53 33.22 -23.69 -20.73
C GLY A 53 32.54 -23.01 -21.92
N PRO A 54 31.73 -23.76 -22.68
CA PRO A 54 30.98 -23.21 -23.80
C PRO A 54 30.12 -22.06 -23.29
N GLY A 55 30.41 -20.85 -23.78
CA GLY A 55 29.72 -19.65 -23.35
C GLY A 55 28.20 -19.72 -23.61
N PRO A 56 27.44 -18.77 -23.06
CA PRO A 56 25.99 -18.76 -23.21
C PRO A 56 25.55 -18.82 -24.68
N GLY A 57 24.67 -19.77 -25.01
CA GLY A 57 24.21 -20.03 -26.38
C GLY A 57 25.11 -20.95 -27.21
N GLN A 58 26.21 -21.47 -26.67
CA GLN A 58 27.06 -22.48 -27.32
C GLN A 58 26.62 -23.91 -26.98
N PRO A 59 26.81 -24.88 -27.88
CA PRO A 59 26.50 -26.27 -27.60
C PRO A 59 27.46 -26.85 -26.54
N CYS A 60 27.02 -27.87 -25.80
CA CYS A 60 27.79 -28.44 -24.69
C CYS A 60 29.09 -29.15 -25.08
N ASN A 61 29.33 -29.37 -26.36
CA ASN A 61 30.60 -29.83 -26.92
C ASN A 61 31.50 -28.69 -27.42
N GLY A 62 31.18 -27.44 -27.09
CA GLY A 62 31.95 -26.26 -27.43
C GLY A 62 33.29 -26.18 -26.69
N LEU A 63 34.06 -25.14 -27.01
CA LEU A 63 35.38 -24.92 -26.42
C LEU A 63 35.27 -24.56 -24.93
N GLY A 64 36.09 -25.18 -24.10
CA GLY A 64 36.21 -24.89 -22.67
C GLY A 64 37.67 -24.72 -22.23
N ILE A 65 37.88 -24.42 -20.95
CA ILE A 65 39.23 -24.18 -20.41
C ILE A 65 39.95 -25.50 -20.10
N ALA A 66 41.28 -25.46 -19.97
CA ALA A 66 42.05 -26.69 -19.72
C ALA A 66 41.64 -27.40 -18.42
N ASN A 67 41.58 -28.73 -18.47
CA ASN A 67 41.29 -29.56 -17.29
C ASN A 67 42.35 -29.39 -16.20
N GLY A 68 41.92 -29.52 -14.95
CA GLY A 68 42.78 -29.40 -13.78
C GLY A 68 42.18 -28.45 -12.75
N ASP A 69 42.97 -28.13 -11.74
CA ASP A 69 42.54 -27.19 -10.70
C ASP A 69 42.91 -25.76 -11.07
N TRP A 70 42.00 -24.84 -10.78
CA TRP A 70 42.13 -23.42 -11.07
C TRP A 70 41.90 -22.61 -9.80
N TYR A 71 42.69 -21.56 -9.61
CA TYR A 71 42.40 -20.51 -8.65
C TYR A 71 41.61 -19.38 -9.30
N PHE A 72 40.80 -18.67 -8.52
CA PHE A 72 40.15 -17.43 -8.96
C PHE A 72 40.31 -16.28 -7.95
N GLN A 73 40.18 -15.04 -8.43
CA GLN A 73 40.13 -13.83 -7.58
C GLN A 73 39.38 -12.69 -8.27
N VAL A 74 38.96 -11.72 -7.48
CA VAL A 74 38.37 -10.45 -7.90
C VAL A 74 39.31 -9.31 -7.52
N THR A 75 39.54 -8.43 -8.47
CA THR A 75 40.39 -7.23 -8.34
C THR A 75 39.62 -6.01 -8.85
N THR A 76 40.17 -4.84 -8.57
CA THR A 76 39.78 -3.59 -9.26
C THR A 76 40.06 -3.72 -10.76
N PHE A 77 39.34 -2.95 -11.60
CA PHE A 77 39.58 -2.96 -13.04
C PHE A 77 41.03 -2.63 -13.43
N ALA A 78 41.69 -1.76 -12.65
CA ALA A 78 43.08 -1.34 -12.83
C ALA A 78 44.11 -2.39 -12.34
N ASN A 79 43.66 -3.46 -11.69
CA ASN A 79 44.50 -4.51 -11.10
C ASN A 79 45.43 -4.04 -9.96
N ASP A 80 45.15 -2.88 -9.38
CA ASP A 80 45.97 -2.27 -8.33
C ASP A 80 45.57 -2.70 -6.90
N GLN A 81 44.39 -3.30 -6.73
CA GLN A 81 43.91 -3.80 -5.44
C GLN A 81 43.21 -5.16 -5.56
N LEU A 82 43.56 -6.07 -4.65
CA LEU A 82 42.87 -7.34 -4.45
C LEU A 82 41.59 -7.10 -3.63
N LEU A 83 40.44 -7.51 -4.15
CA LEU A 83 39.14 -7.30 -3.52
C LEU A 83 38.60 -8.58 -2.87
N THR A 84 38.97 -9.74 -3.36
CA THR A 84 38.63 -11.01 -2.70
C THR A 84 39.23 -11.09 -1.30
N THR A 85 38.41 -11.47 -0.32
CA THR A 85 38.75 -11.35 1.11
C THR A 85 39.05 -12.67 1.80
N ASP A 86 38.68 -13.80 1.19
CA ASP A 86 38.88 -15.13 1.74
C ASP A 86 40.21 -15.77 1.30
N ALA A 87 40.59 -16.82 2.03
CA ALA A 87 41.87 -17.51 1.84
C ALA A 87 41.93 -18.27 0.50
N LEU A 88 43.13 -18.44 -0.05
CA LEU A 88 43.34 -19.03 -1.38
C LEU A 88 42.79 -20.48 -1.49
N GLU A 89 42.73 -21.21 -0.39
CA GLU A 89 42.22 -22.58 -0.31
C GLU A 89 40.73 -22.66 -0.68
N ASN A 90 39.95 -21.62 -0.35
CA ASN A 90 38.54 -21.52 -0.71
C ASN A 90 38.35 -21.13 -2.17
N ARG A 91 39.41 -20.78 -2.89
CA ARG A 91 39.35 -20.24 -4.25
C ARG A 91 39.78 -21.24 -5.31
N ARG A 92 39.78 -22.54 -4.98
CA ARG A 92 40.17 -23.63 -5.88
C ARG A 92 38.95 -24.35 -6.44
N VAL A 93 38.82 -24.38 -7.76
CA VAL A 93 37.78 -25.12 -8.49
C VAL A 93 38.41 -26.15 -9.42
N THR A 94 37.81 -27.32 -9.53
CA THR A 94 38.28 -28.37 -10.45
C THR A 94 37.52 -28.28 -11.77
N VAL A 95 38.26 -28.18 -12.87
CA VAL A 95 37.75 -28.18 -14.25
C VAL A 95 37.85 -29.58 -14.83
N GLN A 96 36.76 -30.08 -15.39
CA GLN A 96 36.74 -31.30 -16.20
C GLN A 96 35.90 -31.07 -17.46
N ASN A 97 36.37 -31.60 -18.58
CA ASN A 97 35.74 -31.45 -19.89
C ASN A 97 35.45 -29.99 -20.26
N GLY A 98 36.35 -29.07 -19.87
CA GLY A 98 36.21 -27.67 -20.23
C GLY A 98 35.34 -26.81 -19.30
N VAL A 99 34.64 -27.40 -18.34
CA VAL A 99 33.70 -26.73 -17.43
C VAL A 99 34.11 -26.91 -15.96
N PHE A 100 33.59 -26.07 -15.07
CA PHE A 100 33.69 -26.31 -13.63
C PHE A 100 32.88 -27.56 -13.27
N ALA A 101 33.55 -28.56 -12.68
CA ALA A 101 32.98 -29.87 -12.41
C ALA A 101 32.77 -30.12 -10.91
N SER A 102 33.67 -29.61 -10.07
CA SER A 102 33.53 -29.72 -8.61
C SER A 102 34.20 -28.55 -7.89
N TYR A 103 33.69 -28.28 -6.70
CA TYR A 103 34.17 -27.23 -5.82
C TYR A 103 34.00 -27.69 -4.37
N LEU A 104 35.05 -27.51 -3.55
CA LEU A 104 35.11 -27.98 -2.15
C LEU A 104 35.33 -26.83 -1.15
N GLY A 105 35.34 -25.59 -1.61
CA GLY A 105 35.49 -24.41 -0.73
C GLY A 105 34.15 -23.95 -0.15
N THR A 106 34.13 -22.70 0.32
CA THR A 106 33.01 -22.11 1.08
C THR A 106 32.05 -21.23 0.26
N HIS A 107 32.38 -20.91 -0.99
CA HIS A 107 31.52 -20.11 -1.87
C HIS A 107 30.23 -20.88 -2.23
N ALA A 108 29.12 -20.16 -2.41
CA ALA A 108 27.89 -20.79 -2.87
C ALA A 108 28.04 -21.31 -4.30
N ILE A 109 27.37 -22.42 -4.60
CA ILE A 109 27.36 -23.04 -5.92
C ILE A 109 25.94 -23.17 -6.45
N ALA A 110 25.79 -23.15 -7.77
CA ALA A 110 24.53 -23.41 -8.46
C ALA A 110 24.75 -24.33 -9.67
N PRO A 111 23.75 -25.12 -10.08
CA PRO A 111 23.84 -25.91 -11.30
C PRO A 111 23.89 -24.98 -12.53
N GLY A 112 24.83 -25.23 -13.43
CA GLY A 112 24.99 -24.51 -14.69
C GLY A 112 24.58 -25.34 -15.91
N PRO A 113 24.57 -24.71 -17.10
CA PRO A 113 24.38 -25.42 -18.37
C PRO A 113 25.39 -26.56 -18.56
N CYS A 114 25.03 -27.57 -19.35
CA CYS A 114 25.95 -28.65 -19.70
C CYS A 114 26.48 -29.45 -18.49
N SER A 115 25.67 -29.55 -17.43
CA SER A 115 26.05 -30.17 -16.16
C SER A 115 27.27 -29.53 -15.50
N SER A 116 27.54 -28.24 -15.79
CA SER A 116 28.59 -27.48 -15.14
C SER A 116 28.17 -26.99 -13.77
N LEU A 117 29.14 -26.48 -13.03
CA LEU A 117 28.96 -25.75 -11.78
C LEU A 117 29.11 -24.24 -12.04
N LEU A 118 28.24 -23.44 -11.43
CA LEU A 118 28.38 -21.99 -11.33
C LEU A 118 28.88 -21.66 -9.93
N LEU A 119 29.88 -20.79 -9.81
CA LEU A 119 30.53 -20.48 -8.55
C LEU A 119 30.32 -19.02 -8.16
N GLN A 120 29.63 -18.76 -7.04
CA GLN A 120 29.42 -17.39 -6.58
C GLN A 120 30.76 -16.72 -6.25
N LEU A 121 30.97 -15.46 -6.64
CA LEU A 121 32.24 -14.76 -6.40
C LEU A 121 32.40 -14.21 -4.98
N MET A 122 31.31 -14.14 -4.20
CA MET A 122 31.37 -13.70 -2.81
C MET A 122 32.12 -14.70 -1.92
N PRO A 123 32.97 -14.25 -0.99
CA PRO A 123 33.09 -12.85 -0.54
C PRO A 123 34.18 -12.04 -1.27
N PHE A 124 33.85 -10.80 -1.64
CA PHE A 124 34.82 -9.78 -2.01
C PHE A 124 34.36 -8.40 -1.52
N THR A 125 35.31 -7.48 -1.33
CA THR A 125 35.03 -6.10 -0.93
C THR A 125 34.45 -5.33 -2.11
N THR A 126 33.22 -4.85 -1.99
CA THR A 126 32.66 -3.91 -2.96
C THR A 126 33.24 -2.52 -2.74
N LEU A 127 33.54 -1.82 -3.83
CA LEU A 127 34.06 -0.46 -3.79
C LEU A 127 32.91 0.56 -3.68
N PRO A 128 33.12 1.69 -2.97
CA PRO A 128 32.15 2.77 -2.91
C PRO A 128 32.02 3.47 -4.27
N GLY A 129 30.81 3.50 -4.83
CA GLY A 129 30.50 4.12 -6.12
C GLY A 129 29.46 3.34 -6.91
N THR A 130 28.81 4.00 -7.88
CA THR A 130 27.84 3.35 -8.78
C THR A 130 28.53 2.87 -10.06
N ASN A 131 28.11 1.70 -10.57
CA ASN A 131 28.57 1.15 -11.86
C ASN A 131 30.09 0.90 -12.01
N LEU A 132 30.77 0.57 -10.91
CA LEU A 132 32.21 0.27 -10.94
C LEU A 132 32.52 -1.04 -11.66
N ASP A 133 33.60 -1.04 -12.43
CA ASP A 133 34.13 -2.23 -13.10
C ASP A 133 35.04 -3.03 -12.17
N TYR A 134 34.76 -4.33 -12.07
CA TYR A 134 35.52 -5.33 -11.36
C TYR A 134 36.12 -6.31 -12.37
N ARG A 135 37.28 -6.88 -12.06
CA ARG A 135 37.90 -7.91 -12.90
C ARG A 135 38.08 -9.20 -12.14
N VAL A 136 37.51 -10.27 -12.69
CA VAL A 136 37.77 -11.64 -12.25
C VAL A 136 39.00 -12.17 -12.99
N TRP A 137 39.83 -12.88 -12.25
CA TRP A 137 40.96 -13.65 -12.76
C TRP A 137 40.74 -15.11 -12.42
N ALA A 138 41.04 -16.00 -13.37
CA ALA A 138 41.13 -17.43 -13.15
C ALA A 138 42.45 -17.94 -13.72
N THR A 139 43.26 -18.65 -12.94
CA THR A 139 44.57 -19.19 -13.37
C THR A 139 44.69 -20.67 -13.00
N PRO A 140 45.34 -21.52 -13.81
CA PRO A 140 45.64 -22.88 -13.39
C PRO A 140 46.51 -22.87 -12.13
N VAL A 141 46.25 -23.77 -11.19
CA VAL A 141 47.04 -23.91 -9.95
C VAL A 141 48.53 -24.09 -10.26
N ALA A 142 48.86 -24.82 -11.32
CA ALA A 142 50.24 -25.06 -11.75
C ALA A 142 50.98 -23.79 -12.24
N ASN A 143 50.25 -22.72 -12.57
CA ASN A 143 50.77 -21.46 -13.09
C ASN A 143 50.59 -20.29 -12.11
N TYR A 144 50.08 -20.55 -10.90
CA TYR A 144 50.00 -19.56 -9.85
C TYR A 144 51.39 -19.33 -9.23
N ASP A 145 51.81 -18.07 -9.13
CA ASP A 145 53.06 -17.69 -8.50
C ASP A 145 52.83 -17.34 -7.01
N PRO A 146 53.25 -18.19 -6.06
CA PRO A 146 53.13 -17.89 -4.63
C PRO A 146 54.01 -16.71 -4.19
N GLY A 147 55.01 -16.30 -5.00
CA GLY A 147 55.80 -15.09 -4.82
C GLY A 147 55.05 -13.79 -5.18
N LEU A 148 53.78 -13.91 -5.57
CA LEU A 148 52.88 -12.81 -5.94
C LEU A 148 53.29 -12.02 -7.19
N GLY A 149 54.03 -12.63 -8.12
CA GLY A 149 54.25 -12.07 -9.45
C GLY A 149 52.96 -11.86 -10.23
N GLY A 150 53.01 -10.99 -11.25
CA GLY A 150 51.82 -10.60 -12.01
C GLY A 150 50.80 -9.82 -11.15
N VAL A 151 49.54 -10.26 -11.17
CA VAL A 151 48.44 -9.64 -10.41
C VAL A 151 48.13 -10.52 -9.19
N PHE A 152 48.83 -10.28 -8.08
CA PHE A 152 48.66 -11.05 -6.83
C PHE A 152 48.88 -12.57 -7.01
N GLY A 153 49.89 -12.97 -7.78
CA GLY A 153 50.22 -14.36 -8.08
C GLY A 153 49.55 -14.91 -9.35
N PHE A 154 48.65 -14.14 -9.96
CA PHE A 154 48.02 -14.48 -11.24
C PHE A 154 48.84 -13.89 -12.38
N LEU A 155 49.55 -14.75 -13.10
CA LEU A 155 50.33 -14.38 -14.29
C LEU A 155 49.40 -14.15 -15.48
N PRO A 156 49.38 -12.95 -16.12
CA PRO A 156 48.46 -12.63 -17.20
C PRO A 156 48.48 -13.58 -18.40
N GLU A 157 49.65 -14.10 -18.77
CA GLU A 157 49.85 -15.04 -19.87
C GLU A 157 49.19 -16.41 -19.64
N HIS A 158 48.92 -16.76 -18.38
CA HIS A 158 48.30 -18.04 -18.00
C HIS A 158 46.88 -17.88 -17.48
N SER A 159 46.43 -16.64 -17.27
CA SER A 159 45.14 -16.34 -16.68
C SER A 159 44.05 -16.09 -17.71
N ARG A 160 42.82 -16.40 -17.35
CA ARG A 160 41.61 -15.94 -18.04
C ARG A 160 40.96 -14.85 -17.21
N THR A 161 40.43 -13.83 -17.88
CA THR A 161 39.81 -12.70 -17.18
C THR A 161 38.46 -12.35 -17.77
N VAL A 162 37.55 -11.87 -16.92
CA VAL A 162 36.26 -11.31 -17.30
C VAL A 162 35.97 -10.08 -16.45
N VAL A 163 35.33 -9.08 -17.06
CA VAL A 163 34.95 -7.83 -16.41
C VAL A 163 33.44 -7.84 -16.15
N PHE A 164 33.05 -7.39 -14.97
CA PHE A 164 31.66 -7.24 -14.57
C PHE A 164 31.47 -5.94 -13.79
N LYS A 165 30.23 -5.47 -13.74
CA LYS A 165 29.83 -4.31 -12.93
C LYS A 165 28.95 -4.79 -11.79
N VAL A 166 29.22 -4.28 -10.59
CA VAL A 166 28.23 -4.27 -9.52
C VAL A 166 27.72 -2.84 -9.45
N ARG A 167 26.43 -2.65 -9.74
CA ARG A 167 25.82 -1.33 -9.67
C ARG A 167 25.88 -0.78 -8.26
N ASN A 168 25.87 -1.67 -7.26
CA ASN A 168 25.53 -1.34 -5.88
C ASN A 168 24.27 -0.49 -5.92
N ALA A 169 23.30 -0.90 -6.77
CA ALA A 169 22.03 -0.23 -6.80
C ALA A 169 21.49 -0.36 -5.37
N PRO A 170 21.15 0.76 -4.70
CA PRO A 170 20.44 0.63 -3.44
C PRO A 170 19.29 -0.34 -3.71
N GLN A 171 19.14 -1.37 -2.88
CA GLN A 171 17.88 -2.13 -2.89
C GLN A 171 16.76 -1.10 -2.82
N ASP A 172 15.65 -1.29 -3.52
CA ASP A 172 14.57 -0.34 -3.39
C ASP A 172 13.75 -0.69 -2.14
N THR A 173 13.39 0.34 -1.39
CA THR A 173 12.28 0.31 -0.45
C THR A 173 11.00 0.63 -1.22
N LEU A 174 10.04 -0.29 -1.17
CA LEU A 174 8.65 0.01 -1.50
C LEU A 174 7.96 0.61 -0.27
N ILE A 175 7.65 1.91 -0.33
CA ILE A 175 6.83 2.59 0.69
C ILE A 175 5.38 2.53 0.24
N ARG A 176 4.50 1.90 1.02
CA ARG A 176 3.09 1.73 0.66
C ARG A 176 2.16 2.05 1.81
N GLY A 177 0.89 2.20 1.47
CA GLY A 177 -0.24 2.24 2.38
C GLY A 177 -1.52 2.22 1.55
N GLU A 178 -2.66 2.36 2.22
CA GLU A 178 -3.94 2.27 1.55
C GLU A 178 -4.91 3.37 1.97
N LYS A 179 -5.86 3.69 1.09
CA LYS A 179 -6.90 4.70 1.28
C LYS A 179 -8.26 4.02 1.31
N PHE A 180 -9.01 4.27 2.37
CA PHE A 180 -10.34 3.71 2.54
C PHE A 180 -11.37 4.77 2.96
N PHE A 181 -12.63 4.42 2.73
CA PHE A 181 -13.79 5.18 3.14
C PHE A 181 -14.17 4.77 4.56
N ASP A 182 -13.83 5.64 5.50
CA ASP A 182 -13.95 5.42 6.94
C ASP A 182 -15.35 5.83 7.41
N PHE A 183 -16.39 5.06 7.08
CA PHE A 183 -17.76 5.54 7.25
C PHE A 183 -18.17 5.69 8.72
N ASN A 184 -17.50 5.00 9.65
CA ASN A 184 -17.76 5.10 11.09
C ASN A 184 -16.88 6.14 11.79
N ALA A 185 -15.91 6.72 11.06
CA ALA A 185 -14.98 7.75 11.49
C ALA A 185 -14.04 7.33 12.64
N ASN A 186 -13.70 6.05 12.73
CA ASN A 186 -12.88 5.51 13.82
C ASN A 186 -11.36 5.50 13.50
N GLY A 187 -10.97 5.81 12.27
CA GLY A 187 -9.58 5.88 11.83
C GLY A 187 -8.90 4.52 11.58
N SER A 188 -9.66 3.42 11.56
CA SER A 188 -9.19 2.05 11.35
C SER A 188 -9.92 1.43 10.17
N TRP A 189 -9.22 0.69 9.30
CA TRP A 189 -9.89 -0.01 8.22
C TRP A 189 -10.62 -1.25 8.76
N ASP A 190 -11.95 -1.17 8.81
CA ASP A 190 -12.82 -2.25 9.24
C ASP A 190 -13.24 -3.16 8.06
N THR A 191 -12.71 -4.38 8.06
CA THR A 191 -13.13 -5.45 7.13
C THR A 191 -14.37 -6.22 7.64
N GLY A 192 -15.00 -5.74 8.73
CA GLY A 192 -16.19 -6.30 9.34
C GLY A 192 -17.47 -6.01 8.55
N VAL A 193 -18.66 -6.31 9.10
CA VAL A 193 -19.93 -5.93 8.47
C VAL A 193 -20.50 -4.72 9.20
N PRO A 194 -20.74 -3.59 8.52
CA PRO A 194 -20.50 -3.37 7.09
C PRO A 194 -19.00 -3.17 6.77
N GLU A 195 -18.60 -3.58 5.56
CA GLU A 195 -17.20 -3.52 5.12
C GLU A 195 -16.87 -2.11 4.63
N GLU A 196 -15.77 -1.56 5.13
CA GLU A 196 -15.22 -0.32 4.61
C GLU A 196 -14.56 -0.53 3.26
N VAL A 197 -14.78 0.42 2.35
CA VAL A 197 -14.41 0.28 0.95
C VAL A 197 -13.18 1.12 0.62
N ALA A 198 -12.34 0.59 -0.27
CA ALA A 198 -11.20 1.30 -0.82
C ALA A 198 -11.61 2.56 -1.62
N ILE A 199 -10.76 3.59 -1.62
CA ILE A 199 -10.93 4.81 -2.42
C ILE A 199 -9.85 4.89 -3.49
N ALA A 200 -10.26 4.85 -4.75
CA ALA A 200 -9.38 4.94 -5.91
C ALA A 200 -9.08 6.38 -6.35
N GLY A 201 -7.91 6.57 -6.97
CA GLY A 201 -7.40 7.81 -7.56
C GLY A 201 -7.16 8.96 -6.57
N TRP A 202 -6.96 8.63 -5.29
CA TRP A 202 -6.62 9.59 -4.25
C TRP A 202 -5.14 9.97 -4.31
N ARG A 203 -4.79 11.25 -4.23
CA ARG A 203 -3.41 11.70 -4.39
C ARG A 203 -2.62 11.56 -3.09
N PHE A 204 -1.42 10.98 -3.20
CA PHE A 204 -0.41 10.99 -2.15
C PHE A 204 0.86 11.67 -2.64
N GLU A 205 1.56 12.36 -1.73
CA GLU A 205 2.86 12.98 -2.00
C GLU A 205 3.93 12.44 -1.04
N LEU A 206 5.14 12.26 -1.58
CA LEU A 206 6.32 11.90 -0.80
C LEU A 206 7.23 13.12 -0.66
N TRP A 207 7.61 13.44 0.57
CA TRP A 207 8.41 14.61 0.92
C TRP A 207 9.70 14.20 1.64
N ARG A 208 10.80 14.90 1.35
CA ARG A 208 12.10 14.74 2.03
C ARG A 208 12.66 16.12 2.33
N ASN A 209 13.02 16.38 3.59
CA ASN A 209 13.58 17.66 4.04
C ASN A 209 12.76 18.89 3.59
N GLY A 210 11.43 18.79 3.66
CA GLY A 210 10.53 19.87 3.27
C GLY A 210 10.36 20.09 1.76
N VAL A 211 10.93 19.22 0.91
CA VAL A 211 10.76 19.26 -0.56
C VAL A 211 9.98 18.03 -1.02
N ARG A 212 8.99 18.23 -1.89
CA ARG A 212 8.27 17.11 -2.53
C ARG A 212 9.19 16.42 -3.54
N VAL A 213 9.40 15.12 -3.35
CA VAL A 213 10.26 14.29 -4.21
C VAL A 213 9.47 13.41 -5.17
N ALA A 214 8.24 13.03 -4.81
CA ALA A 214 7.35 12.24 -5.67
C ALA A 214 5.87 12.47 -5.34
N PHE A 215 4.98 12.02 -6.21
CA PHE A 215 3.55 11.89 -5.95
C PHE A 215 2.99 10.70 -6.73
N THR A 216 1.87 10.15 -6.26
CA THR A 216 1.15 9.04 -6.90
C THR A 216 -0.35 9.16 -6.63
N PHE A 217 -1.14 8.25 -7.19
CA PHE A 217 -2.56 8.10 -6.92
C PHE A 217 -2.88 6.67 -6.50
N THR A 218 -3.92 6.50 -5.69
CA THR A 218 -4.38 5.16 -5.31
C THR A 218 -4.98 4.40 -6.48
N ASP A 219 -4.80 3.09 -6.50
CA ASP A 219 -5.41 2.19 -7.49
C ASP A 219 -6.87 1.83 -7.15
N ALA A 220 -7.47 0.90 -7.90
CA ALA A 220 -8.86 0.46 -7.68
C ALA A 220 -9.09 -0.22 -6.31
N ALA A 221 -8.03 -0.75 -5.70
CA ALA A 221 -8.06 -1.35 -4.37
C ALA A 221 -7.66 -0.35 -3.27
N GLY A 222 -7.46 0.93 -3.61
CA GLY A 222 -7.11 1.98 -2.65
C GLY A 222 -5.63 2.00 -2.28
N GLY A 223 -4.80 1.13 -2.85
CA GLY A 223 -3.38 1.06 -2.55
C GLY A 223 -2.59 2.16 -3.26
N PHE A 224 -1.58 2.72 -2.59
CA PHE A 224 -0.57 3.58 -3.21
C PHE A 224 0.84 3.08 -2.88
N GLU A 225 1.77 3.37 -3.78
CA GLU A 225 3.16 2.92 -3.67
C GLU A 225 4.15 4.00 -4.12
N PHE A 226 5.29 4.07 -3.42
CA PHE A 226 6.48 4.83 -3.82
C PHE A 226 7.70 3.91 -3.78
N LEU A 227 8.48 3.92 -4.85
CA LEU A 227 9.77 3.23 -4.89
C LEU A 227 10.88 4.23 -4.56
N GLN A 228 11.72 3.93 -3.58
CA GLN A 228 12.86 4.75 -3.18
C GLN A 228 14.09 3.89 -2.92
N PRO A 229 15.31 4.43 -3.08
CA PRO A 229 16.53 3.80 -2.58
C PRO A 229 16.40 3.43 -1.09
N GLN A 230 16.75 2.20 -0.72
CA GLN A 230 16.90 1.72 0.65
C GLN A 230 18.23 2.24 1.24
N ASP A 231 18.32 3.56 1.38
CA ASP A 231 19.49 4.30 1.86
C ASP A 231 19.37 4.71 3.34
N GLY A 232 18.30 4.30 4.04
CA GLY A 232 17.98 4.71 5.40
C GLY A 232 17.43 6.13 5.53
N ALA A 233 17.12 6.81 4.42
CA ALA A 233 16.57 8.16 4.46
C ALA A 233 15.17 8.20 5.08
N SER A 234 14.87 9.32 5.73
CA SER A 234 13.55 9.62 6.27
C SER A 234 12.71 10.41 5.26
N TYR A 235 11.46 10.01 5.11
CA TYR A 235 10.46 10.61 4.26
C TYR A 235 9.17 10.91 5.05
N GLU A 236 8.36 11.79 4.50
CA GLU A 236 6.99 12.05 4.92
C GLU A 236 6.03 11.71 3.77
N VAL A 237 5.11 10.79 4.02
CA VAL A 237 3.98 10.51 3.13
C VAL A 237 2.83 11.43 3.53
N ARG A 238 2.28 12.18 2.58
CA ARG A 238 1.19 13.13 2.80
C ARG A 238 -0.03 12.77 1.97
N ASP A 239 -1.15 12.60 2.65
CA ASP A 239 -2.49 12.51 2.05
C ASP A 239 -2.88 13.89 1.51
N ILE A 240 -3.07 14.00 0.19
CA ILE A 240 -3.52 15.23 -0.45
C ILE A 240 -5.00 15.07 -0.83
N PRO A 241 -5.92 15.74 -0.12
CA PRO A 241 -7.33 15.65 -0.43
C PRO A 241 -7.56 16.26 -1.82
N PRO A 242 -8.41 15.65 -2.65
CA PRO A 242 -8.70 16.21 -3.95
C PRO A 242 -9.45 17.56 -3.79
N PRO A 243 -9.33 18.46 -4.77
CA PRO A 243 -10.15 19.65 -4.80
C PRO A 243 -11.66 19.29 -4.80
N PRO A 244 -12.54 20.21 -4.38
CA PRO A 244 -13.99 20.00 -4.46
C PRO A 244 -14.40 19.46 -5.84
N GLY A 245 -15.14 18.35 -5.84
CA GLY A 245 -15.67 17.71 -7.05
C GLY A 245 -14.94 16.48 -7.58
N TYR A 246 -14.18 15.79 -6.73
CA TYR A 246 -13.74 14.42 -7.00
C TYR A 246 -14.87 13.40 -6.78
N LEU A 247 -14.95 12.41 -7.67
CA LEU A 247 -16.08 11.52 -7.99
C LEU A 247 -16.97 11.05 -6.80
N PRO A 248 -18.31 10.94 -6.96
CA PRO A 248 -19.16 11.36 -8.10
C PRO A 248 -19.87 12.70 -7.86
N ASN A 249 -19.61 13.40 -6.75
CA ASN A 249 -20.33 14.63 -6.41
C ASN A 249 -19.41 15.88 -6.52
N PRO A 250 -19.69 16.80 -7.48
CA PRO A 250 -18.98 18.07 -7.67
C PRO A 250 -18.89 18.97 -6.43
N GLU A 251 -19.76 18.76 -5.45
CA GLU A 251 -19.96 19.60 -4.25
C GLU A 251 -19.45 18.92 -2.96
N ALA A 252 -18.83 17.73 -3.07
CA ALA A 252 -18.32 17.01 -1.91
C ALA A 252 -16.94 17.51 -1.46
N PHE A 253 -16.79 17.72 -0.16
CA PHE A 253 -15.50 17.92 0.49
C PHE A 253 -15.18 16.74 1.41
N TRP A 254 -13.90 16.51 1.66
CA TRP A 254 -13.44 15.32 2.37
C TRP A 254 -12.84 15.69 3.72
N HIS A 255 -13.29 15.01 4.77
CA HIS A 255 -12.69 15.11 6.09
C HIS A 255 -11.87 13.87 6.37
N LYS A 256 -10.72 14.09 7.01
CA LYS A 256 -9.75 13.04 7.29
C LYS A 256 -9.95 12.56 8.71
N THR A 257 -10.07 11.25 8.85
CA THR A 257 -10.29 10.58 10.13
C THR A 257 -8.98 10.02 10.69
N THR A 258 -7.96 9.90 9.85
CA THR A 258 -6.58 9.54 10.22
C THR A 258 -5.59 10.69 10.04
N THR A 259 -4.41 10.58 10.65
CA THR A 259 -3.30 11.53 10.48
C THR A 259 -2.93 11.71 9.01
N ILE A 260 -2.83 12.97 8.59
CA ILE A 260 -2.65 13.35 7.18
C ILE A 260 -1.22 13.17 6.67
N THR A 261 -0.26 13.04 7.60
CA THR A 261 1.17 12.90 7.33
C THR A 261 1.71 11.76 8.17
N ARG A 262 2.43 10.82 7.53
CA ARG A 262 3.09 9.71 8.21
C ARG A 262 4.56 9.64 7.83
N GLY A 263 5.41 9.32 8.81
CA GLY A 263 6.85 9.15 8.59
C GLY A 263 7.15 7.78 7.99
N ALA A 264 8.13 7.72 7.09
CA ALA A 264 8.69 6.49 6.54
C ALA A 264 10.22 6.54 6.61
N ILE A 265 10.87 5.42 6.88
CA ILE A 265 12.34 5.28 6.85
C ILE A 265 12.68 4.20 5.84
N ALA A 266 13.43 4.53 4.79
CA ALA A 266 13.78 3.60 3.72
C ALA A 266 14.91 2.63 4.12
N ASN A 267 14.68 1.79 5.12
CA ASN A 267 15.66 0.86 5.68
C ASN A 267 15.32 -0.62 5.47
N ALA A 268 14.19 -0.94 4.87
CA ALA A 268 13.73 -2.29 4.55
C ALA A 268 13.21 -2.36 3.10
N SER A 269 13.07 -3.56 2.54
CA SER A 269 12.55 -3.74 1.18
C SER A 269 11.07 -3.34 1.06
N LEU A 270 10.33 -3.37 2.18
CA LEU A 270 8.94 -2.93 2.29
C LEU A 270 8.77 -2.09 3.55
N VAL A 271 8.14 -0.93 3.41
CA VAL A 271 7.74 -0.07 4.52
C VAL A 271 6.26 0.25 4.36
N ASP A 272 5.44 -0.33 5.21
CA ASP A 272 4.03 -0.01 5.30
C ASP A 272 3.85 1.19 6.24
N VAL A 273 3.29 2.29 5.73
CA VAL A 273 3.00 3.48 6.54
C VAL A 273 1.65 3.40 7.23
N GLY A 274 0.87 2.36 6.97
CA GLY A 274 -0.50 2.15 7.45
C GLY A 274 -1.54 2.91 6.65
N ASP A 275 -2.79 2.74 7.05
CA ASP A 275 -3.95 3.15 6.25
C ASP A 275 -4.40 4.59 6.54
N PHE A 276 -5.12 5.15 5.56
CA PHE A 276 -5.59 6.52 5.56
C PHE A 276 -7.11 6.58 5.35
N GLY A 277 -7.86 6.82 6.43
CA GLY A 277 -9.31 6.97 6.41
C GLY A 277 -9.77 8.36 5.97
N ALA A 278 -10.92 8.43 5.29
CA ALA A 278 -11.64 9.68 5.08
C ALA A 278 -13.16 9.47 4.93
N ILE A 279 -13.92 10.50 5.32
CA ILE A 279 -15.36 10.62 5.08
C ILE A 279 -15.63 11.73 4.07
N SER A 280 -16.68 11.53 3.25
CA SER A 280 -17.19 12.56 2.35
C SER A 280 -18.35 13.30 3.01
N PHE A 281 -18.31 14.61 2.87
CA PHE A 281 -19.38 15.52 3.24
C PHE A 281 -19.89 16.21 1.98
N GLU A 282 -21.20 16.38 1.85
CA GLU A 282 -21.76 17.31 0.87
C GLU A 282 -21.89 18.66 1.57
N GLU A 283 -21.09 19.67 1.17
CA GLU A 283 -21.29 21.03 1.67
C GLU A 283 -22.44 21.65 0.93
N GLU A 284 -23.31 22.34 1.65
CA GLU A 284 -24.27 23.18 1.00
C GLU A 284 -23.84 24.66 1.01
N PRO A 285 -23.59 25.27 -0.16
CA PRO A 285 -23.04 26.63 -0.26
C PRO A 285 -23.89 27.71 0.41
N ALA A 286 -25.20 27.47 0.56
CA ALA A 286 -26.13 28.43 1.17
C ALA A 286 -26.14 28.38 2.70
N THR A 287 -25.63 27.30 3.31
CA THR A 287 -25.75 27.09 4.77
C THR A 287 -24.45 26.75 5.47
N GLY A 288 -23.41 26.33 4.74
CA GLY A 288 -22.12 25.94 5.34
C GLY A 288 -22.23 24.69 6.21
N ILE A 289 -23.30 23.89 6.03
CA ILE A 289 -23.56 22.68 6.80
C ILE A 289 -23.26 21.48 5.92
N SER A 290 -22.70 20.48 6.57
CA SER A 290 -22.01 19.38 5.93
C SER A 290 -22.56 18.09 6.48
N THR A 291 -23.27 17.31 5.67
CA THR A 291 -23.85 16.04 6.11
C THR A 291 -23.25 14.87 5.33
N SER A 292 -22.91 13.79 6.03
CA SER A 292 -22.63 12.50 5.40
C SER A 292 -23.96 11.80 5.08
N LYS A 293 -24.01 10.98 4.01
CA LYS A 293 -25.24 10.25 3.61
C LYS A 293 -25.62 9.10 4.56
N GLY A 294 -24.79 8.81 5.57
CA GLY A 294 -25.08 7.91 6.69
C GLY A 294 -25.11 6.41 6.35
N TYR A 295 -24.89 5.57 7.36
CA TYR A 295 -24.91 4.10 7.27
C TYR A 295 -26.18 3.54 6.62
N TRP A 296 -27.35 4.08 6.98
CA TRP A 296 -28.66 3.54 6.57
C TRP A 296 -28.94 3.66 5.06
N HIS A 297 -28.30 4.61 4.36
CA HIS A 297 -28.37 4.71 2.91
C HIS A 297 -27.47 3.71 2.20
N TYR A 298 -26.22 3.54 2.67
CA TYR A 298 -25.20 2.77 1.96
C TYR A 298 -25.21 1.28 2.30
N ALA A 299 -25.22 0.95 3.59
CA ALA A 299 -25.01 -0.41 4.07
C ALA A 299 -26.15 -0.95 4.95
N GLY A 300 -27.14 -0.12 5.27
CA GLY A 300 -28.28 -0.50 6.12
C GLY A 300 -29.28 -1.46 5.47
N MET A 301 -29.28 -1.63 4.14
CA MET A 301 -30.30 -2.44 3.44
C MET A 301 -30.46 -3.87 4.01
N PRO A 302 -29.38 -4.66 4.24
CA PRO A 302 -29.53 -6.02 4.77
C PRO A 302 -30.07 -6.05 6.19
N VAL A 303 -29.70 -5.07 7.03
CA VAL A 303 -30.21 -4.94 8.41
C VAL A 303 -31.69 -4.58 8.41
N LEU A 304 -32.10 -3.64 7.56
CA LEU A 304 -33.51 -3.25 7.42
C LEU A 304 -34.35 -4.38 6.81
N ALA A 305 -33.80 -5.20 5.91
CA ALA A 305 -34.49 -6.36 5.36
C ALA A 305 -34.83 -7.40 6.44
N LEU A 306 -33.92 -7.62 7.39
CA LEU A 306 -34.16 -8.50 8.55
C LEU A 306 -35.10 -7.87 9.58
N CYS A 307 -35.11 -6.55 9.68
CA CYS A 307 -35.94 -5.77 10.60
C CYS A 307 -37.30 -5.33 9.99
N ASP A 308 -37.71 -5.85 8.83
CA ASP A 308 -38.98 -5.49 8.18
C ASP A 308 -40.16 -6.19 8.89
N PRO A 309 -41.27 -5.50 9.22
CA PRO A 309 -41.59 -4.11 8.93
C PRO A 309 -41.26 -3.10 10.04
N LEU A 310 -40.62 -3.53 11.14
CA LEU A 310 -40.35 -2.68 12.31
C LEU A 310 -39.62 -1.39 11.97
N TRP A 311 -38.65 -1.42 11.04
CA TRP A 311 -37.96 -0.20 10.63
C TRP A 311 -38.90 0.82 9.96
N ARG A 312 -39.93 0.37 9.25
CA ARG A 312 -40.90 1.26 8.60
C ARG A 312 -41.77 1.96 9.63
N GLU A 313 -42.13 1.24 10.68
CA GLU A 313 -42.83 1.80 11.85
C GLU A 313 -41.92 2.78 12.60
N ALA A 314 -40.64 2.48 12.74
CA ALA A 314 -39.67 3.38 13.36
C ALA A 314 -39.51 4.69 12.58
N VAL A 315 -39.45 4.64 11.25
CA VAL A 315 -39.34 5.84 10.38
C VAL A 315 -40.63 6.66 10.38
N ASN A 316 -41.79 5.99 10.28
CA ASN A 316 -43.07 6.68 10.26
C ASN A 316 -43.49 7.21 11.65
N GLY A 317 -42.99 6.57 12.71
CA GLY A 317 -43.49 6.70 14.07
C GLY A 317 -44.76 5.86 14.31
N PRO A 318 -45.08 5.51 15.58
CA PRO A 318 -46.28 4.76 15.91
C PRO A 318 -47.55 5.51 15.52
N ALA A 319 -48.64 4.77 15.27
CA ALA A 319 -49.93 5.35 14.93
C ALA A 319 -50.38 6.37 16.00
N GLY A 320 -50.67 7.59 15.58
CA GLY A 320 -51.01 8.72 16.48
C GLY A 320 -49.81 9.48 17.04
N ASN A 321 -48.57 9.03 16.77
CA ASN A 321 -47.34 9.67 17.25
C ASN A 321 -46.23 9.67 16.15
N PRO A 322 -46.45 10.34 15.00
CA PRO A 322 -45.48 10.36 13.91
C PRO A 322 -44.24 11.17 14.25
N LEU A 323 -43.08 10.78 13.72
CA LEU A 323 -41.82 11.54 13.87
C LEU A 323 -41.82 12.86 13.08
N CYS A 324 -42.72 13.01 12.09
CA CYS A 324 -42.83 14.18 11.23
C CYS A 324 -41.52 14.53 10.49
N LEU A 325 -40.80 13.51 10.02
CA LEU A 325 -39.58 13.67 9.23
C LEU A 325 -39.85 14.57 8.03
N ARG A 326 -39.05 15.62 7.82
CA ARG A 326 -39.28 16.66 6.82
C ARG A 326 -38.54 16.38 5.53
N ARG A 327 -39.14 16.70 4.39
CA ARG A 327 -38.48 16.74 3.07
C ARG A 327 -37.78 18.09 2.86
N PRO A 328 -36.76 18.17 1.99
CA PRO A 328 -36.07 19.43 1.67
C PRO A 328 -36.89 20.26 0.64
N ILE A 329 -38.13 20.59 1.00
CA ILE A 329 -39.06 21.39 0.19
C ILE A 329 -39.57 22.51 1.08
N SER A 330 -39.47 23.75 0.63
CA SER A 330 -40.02 24.91 1.35
C SER A 330 -41.54 24.97 1.22
N THR A 331 -42.25 24.41 2.19
CA THR A 331 -43.71 24.47 2.35
C THR A 331 -44.12 24.11 3.78
N ASP A 332 -45.10 24.81 4.33
CA ASP A 332 -45.69 24.48 5.64
C ASP A 332 -46.80 23.42 5.54
N ASP A 333 -47.19 23.02 4.32
CA ASP A 333 -48.16 21.95 4.10
C ASP A 333 -47.56 20.59 4.56
N PRO A 334 -48.09 19.97 5.62
CA PRO A 334 -47.59 18.70 6.12
C PRO A 334 -47.81 17.54 5.14
N SER A 335 -48.80 17.63 4.24
CA SER A 335 -49.05 16.58 3.24
C SER A 335 -47.94 16.48 2.19
N VAL A 336 -47.19 17.57 1.99
CA VAL A 336 -46.07 17.67 1.05
C VAL A 336 -44.74 17.60 1.77
N SER A 337 -44.61 18.28 2.92
CA SER A 337 -43.34 18.41 3.63
C SER A 337 -42.99 17.21 4.50
N ILE A 338 -43.92 16.30 4.83
CA ILE A 338 -43.62 15.12 5.64
C ILE A 338 -43.19 13.95 4.74
N PHE A 339 -42.13 13.26 5.15
CA PHE A 339 -41.66 12.02 4.59
C PHE A 339 -42.25 10.83 5.36
N THR A 340 -42.72 9.84 4.60
CA THR A 340 -43.19 8.56 5.12
C THR A 340 -42.75 7.45 4.18
N VAL A 341 -42.67 6.24 4.72
CA VAL A 341 -42.37 5.02 3.98
C VAL A 341 -43.63 4.14 3.93
N ALA A 342 -43.87 3.51 2.79
CA ALA A 342 -45.02 2.62 2.62
C ALA A 342 -44.92 1.38 3.52
N LEU A 343 -45.97 1.10 4.31
CA LEU A 343 -46.09 -0.11 5.12
C LEU A 343 -46.46 -1.35 4.26
N PRO A 344 -46.31 -2.59 4.77
CA PRO A 344 -46.86 -3.77 4.11
C PRO A 344 -48.34 -3.60 3.75
N PRO A 345 -48.80 -4.08 2.58
CA PRO A 345 -48.17 -5.08 1.70
C PRO A 345 -47.18 -4.53 0.65
N ALA A 346 -46.77 -3.25 0.73
CA ALA A 346 -45.76 -2.71 -0.20
C ALA A 346 -44.43 -3.47 -0.08
N SER A 347 -43.77 -3.72 -1.23
CA SER A 347 -42.52 -4.47 -1.27
C SER A 347 -41.40 -3.77 -0.47
N PHE A 348 -40.53 -4.56 0.16
CA PHE A 348 -39.35 -4.05 0.86
C PHE A 348 -38.48 -3.20 -0.05
N THR A 349 -38.16 -3.69 -1.25
CA THR A 349 -37.30 -2.97 -2.21
C THR A 349 -37.87 -1.59 -2.56
N THR A 350 -39.19 -1.48 -2.77
CA THR A 350 -39.84 -0.20 -3.02
C THR A 350 -39.75 0.73 -1.82
N ALA A 351 -40.08 0.23 -0.63
CA ALA A 351 -40.01 1.01 0.61
C ALA A 351 -38.58 1.50 0.91
N TYR A 352 -37.60 0.62 0.78
CA TYR A 352 -36.18 0.94 0.97
C TYR A 352 -35.68 1.93 -0.07
N PHE A 353 -36.07 1.80 -1.35
CA PHE A 353 -35.74 2.78 -2.38
C PHE A 353 -36.24 4.18 -2.03
N HIS A 354 -37.46 4.30 -1.47
CA HIS A 354 -37.98 5.59 -1.01
C HIS A 354 -37.21 6.15 0.19
N LEU A 355 -36.86 5.32 1.18
CA LEU A 355 -35.99 5.72 2.30
C LEU A 355 -34.62 6.18 1.79
N SER A 356 -34.00 5.40 0.92
CA SER A 356 -32.66 5.66 0.37
C SER A 356 -32.62 6.97 -0.42
N ASN A 357 -33.62 7.24 -1.26
CA ASN A 357 -33.75 8.52 -1.97
C ASN A 357 -34.03 9.68 -1.01
N TYR A 358 -34.82 9.45 0.04
CA TYR A 358 -35.07 10.45 1.05
C TYR A 358 -33.79 10.84 1.78
N LEU A 359 -33.01 9.89 2.29
CA LEU A 359 -31.75 10.13 3.02
C LEU A 359 -30.68 10.82 2.15
N THR A 360 -30.78 10.70 0.83
CA THR A 360 -29.84 11.30 -0.13
C THR A 360 -30.37 12.54 -0.85
N SER A 361 -31.53 13.03 -0.45
CA SER A 361 -32.08 14.24 -1.04
C SER A 361 -31.18 15.43 -0.71
N ARG A 362 -30.95 16.32 -1.69
CA ARG A 362 -30.16 17.53 -1.48
C ARG A 362 -30.83 18.40 -0.42
N ALA A 363 -30.09 18.75 0.64
CA ALA A 363 -30.66 19.41 1.81
C ALA A 363 -31.22 20.80 1.52
N ARG A 364 -30.63 21.55 0.59
CA ARG A 364 -31.04 22.93 0.22
C ARG A 364 -31.22 23.87 1.42
N GLY A 365 -30.53 23.52 2.48
CA GLY A 365 -30.30 24.33 3.63
C GLY A 365 -31.48 24.20 4.52
N HIS A 366 -32.25 23.13 4.38
CA HIS A 366 -33.51 22.98 5.05
C HIS A 366 -33.26 22.33 6.40
N ALA A 367 -33.16 23.13 7.46
CA ALA A 367 -32.76 22.66 8.79
C ALA A 367 -33.65 21.53 9.30
N GLY A 368 -34.95 21.60 9.03
CA GLY A 368 -35.91 20.56 9.36
C GLY A 368 -35.60 19.23 8.68
N TYR A 369 -35.13 19.25 7.43
CA TYR A 369 -34.74 18.01 6.74
C TYR A 369 -33.41 17.48 7.27
N ILE A 370 -32.42 18.35 7.46
CA ILE A 370 -31.10 17.99 8.00
C ILE A 370 -31.25 17.30 9.36
N LEU A 371 -32.03 17.90 10.27
CA LEU A 371 -32.35 17.29 11.57
C LEU A 371 -33.13 15.98 11.40
N SER A 372 -34.10 15.94 10.46
CA SER A 372 -34.89 14.72 10.21
C SER A 372 -34.05 13.54 9.74
N VAL A 373 -32.97 13.76 8.99
CA VAL A 373 -32.05 12.67 8.59
C VAL A 373 -31.36 12.08 9.82
N GLN A 374 -30.90 12.91 10.76
CA GLN A 374 -30.27 12.44 11.99
C GLN A 374 -31.27 11.75 12.93
N VAL A 375 -32.47 12.31 13.09
CA VAL A 375 -33.56 11.70 13.87
C VAL A 375 -33.98 10.35 13.28
N CYS A 376 -34.07 10.27 11.94
CA CYS A 376 -34.34 9.01 11.24
C CYS A 376 -33.25 7.97 11.52
N ALA A 377 -31.97 8.34 11.47
CA ALA A 377 -30.88 7.43 11.78
C ALA A 377 -30.92 6.94 13.23
N THR A 378 -31.21 7.80 14.19
CA THR A 378 -31.36 7.43 15.61
C THR A 378 -32.56 6.51 15.83
N ALA A 379 -33.70 6.76 15.18
CA ALA A 379 -34.88 5.89 15.23
C ALA A 379 -34.58 4.50 14.65
N LEU A 380 -33.84 4.43 13.53
CA LEU A 380 -33.40 3.16 12.93
C LEU A 380 -32.37 2.43 13.80
N ASN A 381 -31.42 3.16 14.41
CA ASN A 381 -30.48 2.59 15.38
C ASN A 381 -31.24 1.95 16.54
N ARG A 382 -32.22 2.68 17.11
CA ARG A 382 -33.07 2.22 18.22
C ARG A 382 -33.89 0.98 17.89
N ALA A 383 -34.45 0.91 16.68
CA ALA A 383 -35.34 -0.18 16.29
C ALA A 383 -34.61 -1.41 15.74
N CYS A 384 -33.56 -1.21 14.94
CA CYS A 384 -32.96 -2.25 14.10
C CYS A 384 -31.42 -2.31 14.18
N GLY A 385 -30.79 -1.24 14.66
CA GLY A 385 -29.34 -1.12 14.73
C GLY A 385 -28.77 -1.47 16.12
N PRO A 386 -27.59 -0.94 16.47
CA PRO A 386 -26.86 -1.29 17.70
C PRO A 386 -27.63 -1.06 19.01
N PHE A 387 -28.65 -0.20 18.98
CA PHE A 387 -29.47 0.15 20.13
C PHE A 387 -30.66 -0.81 20.33
N SER A 388 -30.99 -1.62 19.34
CA SER A 388 -32.14 -2.54 19.39
C SER A 388 -32.05 -3.59 20.51
N GLN A 389 -30.83 -3.95 20.91
CA GLN A 389 -30.58 -4.95 21.96
C GLN A 389 -30.82 -4.44 23.40
N TYR A 390 -31.00 -3.12 23.58
CA TYR A 390 -31.16 -2.51 24.91
C TYR A 390 -32.61 -2.09 25.16
N SER A 391 -33.08 -2.36 26.38
CA SER A 391 -34.44 -1.98 26.82
C SER A 391 -34.54 -0.52 27.24
N LEU A 392 -33.45 0.07 27.73
CA LEU A 392 -33.32 1.47 28.12
C LEU A 392 -31.98 2.03 27.65
N ILE A 393 -32.02 3.18 27.00
CA ILE A 393 -30.84 3.86 26.48
C ILE A 393 -30.92 5.31 26.92
N ALA A 394 -29.90 5.76 27.62
CA ALA A 394 -29.81 7.12 28.10
C ALA A 394 -28.46 7.71 27.70
N VAL A 395 -28.47 8.99 27.36
CA VAL A 395 -27.28 9.70 26.89
C VAL A 395 -27.14 11.03 27.61
N ASP A 396 -25.89 11.39 27.88
CA ASP A 396 -25.53 12.69 28.44
C ASP A 396 -25.30 13.67 27.30
N VAL A 397 -26.40 14.15 26.74
CA VAL A 397 -26.42 15.01 25.55
C VAL A 397 -25.63 16.32 25.74
N ARG A 398 -25.42 16.74 26.99
CA ARG A 398 -24.83 18.03 27.35
C ARG A 398 -23.46 17.91 27.97
N GLY A 399 -22.98 16.69 28.20
CA GLY A 399 -21.81 16.44 29.05
C GLY A 399 -21.98 17.04 30.45
N ASP A 400 -23.21 17.19 30.93
CA ASP A 400 -23.55 17.81 32.22
C ASP A 400 -23.89 16.77 33.29
N GLY A 401 -23.91 15.50 32.90
CA GLY A 401 -24.25 14.36 33.73
C GLY A 401 -25.69 13.96 33.80
N ARG A 402 -26.57 14.69 33.13
CA ARG A 402 -27.99 14.39 33.12
C ARG A 402 -28.26 13.49 31.94
N LEU A 403 -28.43 12.22 32.28
CA LEU A 403 -28.87 11.22 31.33
C LEU A 403 -30.30 11.52 30.89
N THR A 404 -30.48 11.67 29.58
CA THR A 404 -31.80 11.77 28.94
C THR A 404 -32.05 10.49 28.17
N LEU A 405 -33.23 9.90 28.31
CA LEU A 405 -33.57 8.70 27.54
C LEU A 405 -33.64 9.05 26.05
N VAL A 406 -33.11 8.16 25.20
CA VAL A 406 -33.19 8.32 23.74
C VAL A 406 -34.64 8.42 23.28
N ASP A 407 -35.56 7.68 23.92
CA ASP A 407 -36.99 7.74 23.62
C ASP A 407 -37.59 9.12 23.99
N ASP A 408 -37.11 9.76 25.06
CA ASP A 408 -37.52 11.12 25.44
C ASP A 408 -36.94 12.16 24.47
N LEU A 409 -35.70 11.97 24.00
CA LEU A 409 -35.10 12.83 22.97
C LEU A 409 -35.87 12.77 21.65
N LEU A 410 -36.26 11.57 21.21
CA LEU A 410 -37.10 11.38 20.04
C LEU A 410 -38.48 12.03 20.20
N GLN A 411 -39.07 11.99 21.40
CA GLN A 411 -40.33 12.70 21.67
C GLN A 411 -40.17 14.23 21.68
N ASN A 412 -39.07 14.74 22.23
CA ASN A 412 -38.82 16.18 22.31
C ASN A 412 -38.54 16.77 20.92
N VAL A 413 -37.67 16.14 20.13
CA VAL A 413 -37.36 16.60 18.77
C VAL A 413 -38.56 16.49 17.85
N ARG A 414 -39.46 15.53 18.10
CA ARG A 414 -40.72 15.42 17.37
C ARG A 414 -41.57 16.68 17.48
N MET A 415 -41.63 17.33 18.64
CA MET A 415 -42.41 18.58 18.78
C MET A 415 -41.89 19.66 17.83
N LEU A 416 -40.58 19.71 17.64
CA LEU A 416 -39.91 20.61 16.72
C LEU A 416 -40.16 20.23 15.25
N LEU A 417 -40.05 18.94 14.94
CA LEU A 417 -40.26 18.43 13.58
C LEU A 417 -41.73 18.43 13.17
N CYS A 418 -42.69 18.30 14.09
CA CYS A 418 -44.12 18.32 13.77
C CYS A 418 -44.71 19.74 13.66
N ASP A 419 -43.99 20.78 14.07
CA ASP A 419 -44.41 22.16 13.79
C ASP A 419 -44.47 22.39 12.26
N PRO A 420 -45.63 22.77 11.67
CA PRO A 420 -45.74 23.00 10.22
C PRO A 420 -44.64 23.91 9.65
N ARG A 421 -44.18 24.90 10.42
CA ARG A 421 -43.10 25.83 10.02
C ARG A 421 -41.76 25.12 9.81
N ALA A 422 -41.58 23.92 10.35
CA ALA A 422 -40.39 23.10 10.13
C ALA A 422 -40.18 22.75 8.65
N GLY A 423 -41.25 22.71 7.85
CA GLY A 423 -41.17 22.56 6.40
C GLY A 423 -40.77 23.84 5.65
N ARG A 424 -40.54 24.96 6.33
CA ARG A 424 -40.06 26.22 5.76
C ARG A 424 -38.82 26.69 6.51
N THR A 425 -37.83 25.83 6.62
CA THR A 425 -36.57 26.13 7.34
C THR A 425 -35.37 26.18 6.41
N GLY A 426 -35.61 26.50 5.14
CA GLY A 426 -34.57 26.82 4.18
C GLY A 426 -33.87 28.14 4.51
N PRO A 427 -32.81 28.50 3.75
CA PRO A 427 -32.11 29.77 3.94
C PRO A 427 -33.06 30.96 3.80
N GLY A 428 -33.08 31.85 4.80
CA GLY A 428 -33.95 33.03 4.84
C GLY A 428 -35.35 32.78 5.40
N GLU A 429 -35.66 31.56 5.85
CA GLU A 429 -37.00 31.17 6.30
C GLU A 429 -37.00 30.62 7.73
N ASN A 430 -37.99 31.07 8.53
CA ASN A 430 -38.18 30.71 9.93
C ASN A 430 -36.85 30.63 10.71
N GLU A 431 -36.01 31.67 10.58
CA GLU A 431 -34.62 31.70 11.07
C GLU A 431 -34.48 31.31 12.55
N ASP A 432 -35.44 31.70 13.40
CA ASP A 432 -35.45 31.31 14.83
C ASP A 432 -35.63 29.79 15.01
N LEU A 433 -36.57 29.19 14.28
CA LEU A 433 -36.85 27.75 14.31
C LEU A 433 -35.70 26.96 13.68
N ARG A 434 -35.14 27.50 12.60
CA ARG A 434 -33.97 27.00 11.89
C ARG A 434 -32.74 26.95 12.80
N ALA A 435 -32.46 28.04 13.53
CA ALA A 435 -31.37 28.09 14.50
C ALA A 435 -31.56 27.05 15.63
N LEU A 436 -32.79 26.91 16.12
CA LEU A 436 -33.13 25.90 17.13
C LEU A 436 -32.88 24.46 16.61
N MET A 437 -33.29 24.16 15.37
CA MET A 437 -33.07 22.85 14.75
C MET A 437 -31.58 22.53 14.57
N PHE A 438 -30.74 23.51 14.21
CA PHE A 438 -29.30 23.30 14.18
C PHE A 438 -28.68 23.15 15.57
N GLY A 439 -29.23 23.83 16.58
CA GLY A 439 -28.84 23.59 17.97
C GLY A 439 -29.05 22.14 18.40
N CYS A 440 -30.16 21.52 17.97
CA CYS A 440 -30.44 20.11 18.21
C CYS A 440 -29.57 19.15 17.37
N LEU A 441 -29.01 19.60 16.24
CA LEU A 441 -28.28 18.74 15.32
C LEU A 441 -27.07 18.08 15.99
N ASN A 442 -26.29 18.85 16.74
CA ASN A 442 -25.13 18.36 17.48
C ASN A 442 -25.47 17.20 18.44
N GLU A 443 -26.67 17.22 19.03
CA GLU A 443 -27.14 16.20 19.98
C GLU A 443 -27.35 14.85 19.28
N PHE A 444 -27.98 14.86 18.11
CA PHE A 444 -28.25 13.65 17.34
C PHE A 444 -27.03 13.18 16.53
N GLU A 445 -26.17 14.09 16.08
CA GLU A 445 -24.91 13.72 15.43
C GLU A 445 -23.99 12.98 16.39
N GLN A 446 -23.86 13.43 17.64
CA GLN A 446 -23.07 12.71 18.65
C GLN A 446 -23.63 11.32 18.94
N LEU A 447 -24.96 11.18 18.99
CA LEU A 447 -25.66 9.89 19.18
C LEU A 447 -25.43 8.90 18.04
N ASN A 448 -25.30 9.41 16.82
CA ASN A 448 -25.11 8.61 15.62
C ASN A 448 -23.62 8.43 15.26
N SER A 449 -22.71 9.06 16.01
CA SER A 449 -21.25 8.88 15.94
C SER A 449 -20.79 7.91 17.02
N GLU A 450 -19.79 7.05 16.75
CA GLU A 450 -19.26 6.13 17.78
C GLU A 450 -18.46 6.84 18.90
N SER A 451 -18.30 8.17 18.84
CA SER A 451 -17.59 8.97 19.86
C SER A 451 -18.46 9.60 20.96
N GLY A 452 -19.80 9.49 20.87
CA GLY A 452 -20.70 9.97 21.90
C GLY A 452 -20.76 9.01 23.09
N ALA A 453 -20.43 9.48 24.29
CA ALA A 453 -20.42 8.68 25.50
C ALA A 453 -21.81 8.10 25.86
N THR A 454 -22.14 6.92 25.31
CA THR A 454 -23.24 6.09 25.79
C THR A 454 -22.87 5.52 27.14
N HIS A 455 -23.22 6.24 28.20
CA HIS A 455 -23.04 5.78 29.58
C HIS A 455 -24.21 4.90 30.00
N THR A 456 -23.94 3.61 30.24
CA THR A 456 -24.72 2.82 31.20
C THR A 456 -24.53 3.39 32.61
N PRO A 457 -25.53 3.31 33.49
CA PRO A 457 -25.56 4.08 34.72
C PRO A 457 -24.52 3.59 35.74
N THR A 458 -23.33 4.22 35.80
CA THR A 458 -22.52 4.30 37.03
C THR A 458 -21.65 5.57 37.10
N THR A 459 -22.09 6.48 37.98
CA THR A 459 -21.33 7.42 38.85
C THR A 459 -20.38 8.48 38.26
N ARG A 460 -20.98 9.67 38.11
CA ARG A 460 -20.49 11.06 38.36
C ARG A 460 -19.69 11.82 37.28
N PRO A 461 -20.19 13.00 36.86
CA PRO A 461 -19.56 13.87 35.86
C PRO A 461 -19.24 15.30 36.38
N LYS A 462 -18.55 16.08 35.53
CA LYS A 462 -18.27 17.53 35.68
C LYS A 462 -18.80 18.28 34.45
N SER A 463 -19.21 19.53 34.68
CA SER A 463 -20.26 20.34 34.04
C SER A 463 -19.89 21.23 32.83
N PHE A 464 -20.88 21.53 31.96
CA PHE A 464 -21.12 22.83 31.27
C PHE A 464 -22.64 23.07 31.01
N SER A 465 -23.04 24.32 30.71
CA SER A 465 -24.41 24.88 30.84
C SER A 465 -25.24 25.01 29.53
N SER A 466 -26.57 24.94 29.64
CA SER A 466 -27.60 24.78 28.58
C SER A 466 -28.32 26.07 28.10
N PRO A 467 -28.92 26.08 26.88
CA PRO A 467 -29.80 27.17 26.39
C PRO A 467 -31.31 27.01 26.67
N TYR A 468 -31.80 25.94 27.31
CA TYR A 468 -33.23 25.81 27.64
C TYR A 468 -33.58 26.50 28.96
N THR A 469 -33.80 27.82 28.93
CA THR A 469 -34.65 28.51 29.92
C THR A 469 -35.44 29.61 29.23
N GLY A 470 -36.74 29.41 29.10
CA GLY A 470 -37.69 30.49 28.81
C GLY A 470 -38.77 30.18 27.78
N ILE A 471 -39.67 29.24 28.07
CA ILE A 471 -41.08 29.34 27.66
C ILE A 471 -41.92 28.71 28.78
N GLU A 472 -42.59 29.56 29.57
CA GLU A 472 -43.85 29.21 30.26
C GLU A 472 -45.02 29.37 29.29
#